data_AF-A0A9D6AUC8-F1
#
_entry.id   AF-A0A9D6AUC8-F1
#
_cell.length_a   1.000
_cell.length_b   1.000
_cell.length_c   1.000
_cell.angle_alpha   90.00
_cell.angle_beta   90.00
_cell.angle_gamma   90.00
#
_symmetry.space_group_name_H-M   'P 1'
#
loop_
_entity.id
_entity.type
_entity.pdbx_description
1 polymer ?
#
loop_
_entity_poly.entity_id
_entity_poly.type
_entity_poly.pdbx_seq_one_letter_code
_entity_poly.pdbx_strand_id
1 'polypeptide(L)'
;MTTESTDTPTPRKKRLRLTSVEAVRAYLAGCLTRLENGELDEGQTKARAYVAQTLVRIMEGSDLEKRIAALEAVQEEHLNVK
;
A
#
# COMPACT_ATOMS: atom_id res chain seq x y z
N MET A 1 -33.55 33.46 22.82
CA MET A 1 -33.28 32.09 22.31
C MET A 1 -32.22 32.21 21.23
N THR A 2 -30.96 32.04 21.60
CA THR A 2 -29.82 32.01 20.66
C THR A 2 -29.54 30.56 20.30
N THR A 3 -29.64 30.23 19.02
CA THR A 3 -29.30 28.92 18.47
C THR A 3 -27.81 28.86 18.21
N GLU A 4 -27.03 28.27 19.13
CA GLU A 4 -25.64 27.88 18.86
C GLU A 4 -25.63 26.67 17.92
N SER A 5 -25.18 26.91 16.68
CA SER A 5 -24.94 25.85 15.70
C SER A 5 -23.57 25.23 16.00
N THR A 6 -23.54 24.03 16.59
CA THR A 6 -22.30 23.26 16.82
C THR A 6 -21.84 22.62 15.52
N ASP A 7 -21.26 23.40 14.61
CA ASP A 7 -20.57 22.89 13.43
C ASP A 7 -19.17 22.43 13.86
N THR A 8 -19.08 21.20 14.40
CA THR A 8 -17.79 20.60 14.73
C THR A 8 -17.16 20.12 13.41
N PRO A 9 -15.98 20.63 13.00
CA PRO A 9 -15.36 20.23 11.76
C PRO A 9 -15.01 18.73 11.82
N THR A 10 -15.62 17.94 10.94
CA THR A 10 -15.34 16.50 10.84
C THR A 10 -13.87 16.32 10.48
N PRO A 11 -13.08 15.53 11.27
CA PRO A 11 -11.67 15.35 10.99
C PRO A 11 -11.48 14.72 9.61
N ARG A 12 -10.63 15.34 8.77
CA ARG A 12 -10.34 14.83 7.43
C ARG A 12 -9.71 13.44 7.55
N LYS A 13 -10.46 12.40 7.17
CA LYS A 13 -9.96 11.03 7.10
C LYS A 13 -8.78 10.98 6.13
N LYS A 14 -7.56 10.86 6.65
CA LYS A 14 -6.34 10.78 5.83
C LYS A 14 -6.47 9.58 4.90
N ARG A 15 -6.57 9.82 3.59
CA ARG A 15 -6.64 8.73 2.59
C ARG A 15 -5.28 8.04 2.57
N LEU A 16 -5.22 6.79 3.02
CA LEU A 16 -4.04 5.98 2.82
C LEU A 16 -3.86 5.72 1.32
N ARG A 17 -2.66 6.01 0.83
CA ARG A 17 -2.24 5.70 -0.53
C ARG A 17 -1.30 4.51 -0.47
N LEU A 18 -1.73 3.38 -1.02
CA LEU A 18 -0.93 2.15 -1.09
C LEU A 18 -0.06 2.18 -2.35
N THR A 19 0.86 3.15 -2.43
CA THR A 19 1.68 3.40 -3.62
C THR A 19 3.09 2.82 -3.52
N SER A 20 3.45 2.27 -2.36
CA SER A 20 4.75 1.62 -2.13
C SER A 20 4.59 0.48 -1.13
N VAL A 21 5.56 -0.44 -1.13
CA VAL A 21 5.61 -1.55 -0.16
C VAL A 21 5.63 -1.02 1.28
N GLU A 22 6.33 0.09 1.53
CA GLU A 22 6.35 0.74 2.85
C GLU A 22 4.98 1.28 3.28
N ALA A 23 4.23 1.89 2.35
CA ALA A 23 2.87 2.34 2.64
C ALA A 23 1.93 1.16 2.93
N VAL A 24 2.12 0.02 2.24
CA VAL A 24 1.37 -1.21 2.51
C VAL A 24 1.75 -1.81 3.87
N ARG A 25 3.03 -1.78 4.24
CA ARG A 25 3.50 -2.21 5.57
C ARG A 25 2.87 -1.38 6.68
N ALA A 26 2.86 -0.06 6.54
CA ALA A 26 2.22 0.85 7.50
C ALA A 26 0.69 0.59 7.60
N TYR A 27 0.04 0.32 6.46
CA TYR A 27 -1.37 -0.05 6.43
C TYR A 27 -1.65 -1.36 7.18
N LEU A 28 -0.84 -2.40 6.97
CA LEU A 28 -0.97 -3.70 7.62
C LEU A 28 -0.76 -3.59 9.13
N ALA A 29 0.25 -2.84 9.57
CA ALA A 29 0.46 -2.54 10.99
C ALA A 29 -0.78 -1.89 11.61
N GLY A 30 -1.37 -0.90 10.92
CA GLY A 30 -2.62 -0.29 11.36
C GLY A 30 -3.82 -1.25 11.38
N CYS A 31 -3.88 -2.23 10.47
CA CYS A 31 -4.92 -3.26 10.53
C CYS A 31 -4.76 -4.16 11.76
N LEU A 32 -3.52 -4.53 12.11
CA LEU A 32 -3.24 -5.37 13.28
C LEU A 32 -3.58 -4.67 14.59
N THR A 33 -3.16 -3.41 14.77
CA THR A 33 -3.53 -2.63 15.95
C THR A 33 -5.04 -2.49 16.09
N ARG A 34 -5.76 -2.30 14.98
CA ARG A 34 -7.22 -2.19 15.00
C ARG A 34 -7.92 -3.51 15.29
N LEU A 35 -7.32 -4.64 14.90
CA LEU A 35 -7.78 -5.97 15.30
C LEU A 35 -7.60 -6.16 16.82
N GLU A 36 -6.42 -5.84 17.35
CA GLU A 36 -6.11 -5.95 18.79
C GLU A 36 -7.02 -5.07 19.65
N ASN A 37 -7.40 -3.89 19.15
CA ASN A 37 -8.34 -2.99 19.81
C ASN A 37 -9.83 -3.37 19.62
N GLY A 38 -10.13 -4.43 18.86
CA GLY A 38 -11.50 -4.86 18.57
C GLY A 38 -12.27 -3.97 17.58
N GLU A 39 -11.60 -3.05 16.88
CA GLU A 39 -12.20 -2.21 15.83
C GLU A 39 -12.35 -2.93 14.49
N LEU A 40 -11.59 -4.01 14.29
CA LEU A 40 -11.70 -4.91 13.16
C LEU A 40 -11.85 -6.33 13.67
N ASP A 41 -12.70 -7.12 13.00
CA ASP A 41 -12.74 -8.56 13.23
C ASP A 41 -11.65 -9.30 12.45
N GLU A 42 -11.44 -10.57 12.80
CA GLU A 42 -10.43 -11.42 12.19
C GLU A 42 -10.66 -11.64 10.69
N GLY A 43 -11.93 -11.79 10.27
CA GLY A 43 -12.31 -12.00 8.88
C GLY A 43 -11.99 -10.79 8.00
N GLN A 44 -12.37 -9.60 8.46
CA GLN A 44 -12.02 -8.34 7.81
C GLN A 44 -10.51 -8.13 7.74
N THR A 45 -9.80 -8.47 8.81
CA THR A 45 -8.34 -8.32 8.86
C THR A 45 -7.65 -9.26 7.87
N LYS A 46 -8.05 -10.53 7.83
CA LYS A 46 -7.55 -11.52 6.86
C LYS A 46 -7.80 -11.09 5.41
N ALA A 47 -9.01 -10.65 5.09
CA ALA A 47 -9.35 -10.20 3.74
C ALA A 47 -8.49 -9.00 3.31
N ARG A 48 -8.32 -8.00 4.19
CA ARG A 48 -7.47 -6.83 3.94
C ARG A 48 -6.00 -7.22 3.79
N ALA A 49 -5.50 -8.11 4.63
CA ALA A 49 -4.11 -8.57 4.60
C ALA A 49 -3.80 -9.34 3.31
N TYR A 50 -4.73 -10.18 2.85
CA TYR A 50 -4.60 -10.91 1.60
C TYR A 50 -4.48 -9.96 0.40
N VAL A 51 -5.40 -8.99 0.27
CA VAL A 51 -5.36 -8.02 -0.84
C VAL A 51 -4.09 -7.18 -0.79
N ALA A 52 -3.67 -6.74 0.40
CA ALA A 52 -2.41 -6.01 0.59
C ALA A 52 -1.19 -6.83 0.17
N GLN A 53 -1.14 -8.12 0.51
CA GLN A 53 -0.06 -9.02 0.11
C GLN A 53 -0.01 -9.22 -1.41
N THR A 54 -1.17 -9.35 -2.07
CA THR A 54 -1.25 -9.42 -3.53
C THR A 54 -0.71 -8.15 -4.18
N LEU A 55 -1.04 -6.98 -3.61
CA LEU A 55 -0.52 -5.71 -4.11
C LEU A 55 1.00 -5.61 -3.98
N VAL A 56 1.57 -6.05 -2.85
CA VAL A 56 3.03 -6.10 -2.68
C VAL A 56 3.70 -6.95 -3.74
N ARG A 57 3.16 -8.16 -4.02
CA ARG A 57 3.71 -9.03 -5.07
C ARG A 57 3.66 -8.41 -6.46
N ILE A 58 2.59 -7.67 -6.77
CA ILE A 58 2.48 -6.96 -8.06
C ILE A 58 3.53 -5.85 -8.15
N MET A 59 3.74 -5.08 -7.08
CA MET A 59 4.77 -4.04 -7.03
C MET A 59 6.17 -4.63 -7.21
N GLU A 60 6.49 -5.69 -6.45
CA GLU A 60 7.79 -6.38 -6.52
C GLU A 60 8.01 -6.99 -7.91
N GLY A 61 6.99 -7.61 -8.51
CA GLY A 61 7.05 -8.15 -9.87
C GLY A 61 7.36 -7.06 -10.89
N SER A 62 6.63 -5.93 -10.84
CA SER A 62 6.87 -4.82 -11.76
C SER A 62 8.27 -4.21 -11.62
N ASP A 63 8.80 -4.11 -10.40
CA ASP A 63 10.14 -3.57 -10.19
C ASP A 63 11.23 -4.55 -10.63
N LEU A 64 11.00 -5.87 -10.47
CA LEU A 64 11.90 -6.89 -11.01
C LEU A 64 11.90 -6.88 -12.55
N GLU A 65 10.74 -6.80 -13.20
CA GLU A 65 10.63 -6.69 -14.66
C GLU A 65 11.41 -5.49 -15.21
N LYS A 66 11.29 -4.31 -14.57
CA LYS A 66 12.06 -3.12 -14.96
C LYS A 66 13.56 -3.34 -14.83
N ARG A 67 14.00 -3.99 -13.73
CA ARG A 67 15.41 -4.28 -13.49
C ARG A 67 15.97 -5.28 -14.49
N ILE A 68 15.17 -6.29 -14.86
CA ILE A 68 15.53 -7.27 -15.90
C ILE A 68 15.68 -6.55 -17.24
N ALA A 69 14.69 -5.77 -17.66
CA ALA A 69 14.76 -5.02 -18.92
C ALA A 69 15.97 -4.09 -19.00
N ALA A 70 16.35 -3.44 -17.89
CA ALA A 70 17.55 -2.61 -17.82
C ALA A 70 18.84 -3.42 -18.00
N LEU A 71 18.91 -4.63 -17.44
CA LEU A 71 20.06 -5.52 -17.60
C LEU A 71 20.15 -6.08 -19.02
N GLU A 72 19.02 -6.47 -19.61
CA GLU A 72 18.93 -6.95 -20.99
C GLU A 72 19.40 -5.86 -21.97
N ALA A 73 18.98 -4.61 -21.79
CA ALA A 73 19.43 -3.49 -22.62
C ALA A 73 20.96 -3.29 -22.57
N VAL A 74 21.58 -3.37 -21.40
CA VAL A 74 23.05 -3.28 -21.24
C VAL A 74 23.75 -4.44 -21.95
N GLN A 75 23.18 -5.64 -21.90
CA GLN A 75 23.73 -6.81 -22.56
C GLN A 75 23.62 -6.70 -24.10
N GLU A 76 22.50 -6.22 -24.63
CA GLU A 76 22.32 -5.97 -26.07
C GLU A 76 23.31 -4.93 -26.60
N GLU A 77 23.51 -3.84 -25.86
CA GLU A 77 24.52 -2.83 -26.20
C GLU A 77 25.92 -3.46 -26.28
N HIS A 78 26.29 -4.29 -25.32
CA HIS A 78 27.59 -4.96 -25.32
C HIS A 78 27.76 -5.99 -26.45
N LEU A 79 26.68 -6.61 -26.93
CA LEU A 79 26.70 -7.52 -28.08
C LEU A 79 26.84 -6.78 -29.41
N ASN A 80 26.24 -5.60 -29.54
CA ASN A 80 26.28 -4.78 -30.76
C ASN A 80 27.60 -4.02 -30.97
N VAL A 81 28.50 -4.02 -29.97
CA VAL A 81 29.81 -3.36 -30.02
C VAL A 81 30.95 -4.32 -30.44
N LYS A 82 30.67 -5.64 -30.58
CA LYS A 82 31.62 -6.64 -31.09
C LYS A 82 31.38 -6.96 -32.56
#